data_AF-A0A419EAY2-F1
#
_entry.id   AF-A0A419EAY2-F1
#
_cell.length_a   1.000
_cell.length_b   1.000
_cell.length_c   1.000
_cell.angle_alpha   90.00
_cell.angle_beta   90.00
_cell.angle_gamma   90.00
#
_symmetry.space_group_name_H-M   'P 1'
#
loop_
_entity.id
_entity.type
_entity.pdbx_description
1 polymer ?
#
loop_
_entity_poly.entity_id
_entity_poly.type
_entity_poly.pdbx_seq_one_letter_code
_entity_poly.pdbx_strand_id
1 'polypeptide(L)'
;MSEFLDNYLRRVGAANPALVDALTKSAEDFAKKHIDTFDHNSHVSGLLYGHVQSGKTGQMLAIAAAAADRGFKFFILVTTDNVILHKQTLERAKNFLGGFMAGFNVLGETDEEAFLTRGLSMPTMLVLKKNTGVLKTWANNIATNPIYKDEPLFLLDDEADASSLNTKVNQNDQSTINMLLEKINKQSPSSIYLHVTATPQSLVLQIAMSGWKPQYSFYLPPNKGYLGGDFFYGEDSKNLIETEDNEREDLLKAEHVPIGLRKAVLHFLIAASDLFLTKEKPVCSMLIHPGSKISEHSTVRTKVEKFLEGVKTDLIANSSTLEFDLRDAWEELSKTKSDIKPFEEIMRFLRADMPSVNITVLNSKTPEGSVYDKGLNIVIGGNTLGRGVTFPGLQIVYYCRSAKTPQADTSWQHARMFGYDRDSGLCRIFSPRPLIKLFRELNDANNALFETLRQKGPQAVSLLTPKGTRPTRMNVVMKEDLMVIAGGVNYFPLNPTHSGLPSLDKELGVKDDERDISLTEAEKILRLISVEKTDLWNQHSFADCVETLKKTAKYNCHLVVRTDRSISKGTGTLLSPTDRELGTHFNDRLVLTMYRLKGEASKGWEDRPVWVPNIKFPDGTYFYYQLK
;
A
#
# COMPACT_ATOMS: atom_id res chain seq x y z
N MET A 1 24.47 -14.65 -27.18
CA MET A 1 23.28 -14.04 -26.55
C MET A 1 23.77 -12.90 -25.70
N SER A 2 23.09 -11.76 -25.71
CA SER A 2 23.40 -10.70 -24.75
C SER A 2 23.14 -11.21 -23.32
N GLU A 3 23.98 -10.80 -22.38
CA GLU A 3 23.93 -11.18 -20.95
C GLU A 3 23.55 -9.95 -20.11
N PHE A 4 22.49 -9.22 -20.47
CA PHE A 4 22.12 -7.98 -19.77
C PHE A 4 21.69 -8.24 -18.33
N LEU A 5 20.82 -9.24 -18.12
CA LEU A 5 20.39 -9.64 -16.79
C LEU A 5 21.56 -10.14 -15.95
N ASP A 6 22.42 -11.00 -16.50
CA ASP A 6 23.59 -11.53 -15.77
C ASP A 6 24.57 -10.41 -15.38
N ASN A 7 24.80 -9.43 -16.27
CA ASN A 7 25.63 -8.27 -15.95
C ASN A 7 25.02 -7.40 -14.84
N TYR A 8 23.70 -7.17 -14.88
CA TYR A 8 22.96 -6.48 -13.83
C TYR A 8 23.11 -7.23 -12.49
N LEU A 9 22.84 -8.53 -12.48
CA LEU A 9 22.90 -9.39 -11.30
C LEU A 9 24.31 -9.47 -10.72
N ARG A 10 25.36 -9.55 -11.56
CA ARG A 10 26.76 -9.54 -11.11
C ARG A 10 27.10 -8.25 -10.36
N ARG A 11 26.63 -7.09 -10.86
CA ARG A 11 26.85 -5.79 -10.21
C ARG A 11 26.06 -5.63 -8.93
N VAL A 12 24.81 -6.08 -8.90
CA VAL A 12 24.01 -6.09 -7.67
C VAL A 12 24.62 -7.05 -6.65
N GLY A 13 25.04 -8.25 -7.07
CA GLY A 13 25.65 -9.26 -6.22
C GLY A 13 26.97 -8.80 -5.60
N ALA A 14 27.76 -7.99 -6.31
CA ALA A 14 28.96 -7.36 -5.74
C ALA A 14 28.64 -6.43 -4.56
N ALA A 15 27.47 -5.79 -4.56
CA ALA A 15 27.03 -4.92 -3.47
C ALA A 15 26.22 -5.66 -2.39
N ASN A 16 25.39 -6.62 -2.79
CA ASN A 16 24.52 -7.38 -1.91
C ASN A 16 24.18 -8.77 -2.51
N PRO A 17 24.98 -9.80 -2.20
CA PRO A 17 24.80 -11.16 -2.74
C PRO A 17 23.43 -11.76 -2.43
N ALA A 18 22.83 -11.40 -1.28
CA ALA A 18 21.55 -11.97 -0.83
C ALA A 18 20.35 -11.58 -1.71
N LEU A 19 20.51 -10.59 -2.60
CA LEU A 19 19.46 -10.13 -3.51
C LEU A 19 19.42 -10.89 -4.84
N VAL A 20 20.51 -11.56 -5.22
CA VAL A 20 20.70 -12.09 -6.58
C VAL A 20 19.63 -13.12 -6.92
N ASP A 21 19.41 -14.11 -6.07
CA ASP A 21 18.44 -15.20 -6.34
C ASP A 21 17.01 -14.67 -6.48
N ALA A 22 16.60 -13.76 -5.59
CA ALA A 22 15.27 -13.16 -5.61
C ALA A 22 15.05 -12.29 -6.85
N LEU A 23 16.06 -11.52 -7.25
CA LEU A 23 16.01 -10.70 -8.47
C LEU A 23 15.96 -11.56 -9.73
N THR A 24 16.80 -12.59 -9.80
CA THR A 24 16.85 -13.56 -10.92
C THR A 24 15.48 -14.19 -11.12
N LYS A 25 14.91 -14.74 -10.04
CA LYS A 25 13.61 -15.40 -10.09
C LYS A 25 12.50 -14.45 -10.54
N SER A 26 12.40 -13.26 -9.94
CA SER A 26 11.37 -12.29 -10.32
C SER A 26 11.50 -11.83 -11.77
N ALA A 27 12.73 -11.60 -12.25
CA ALA A 27 12.98 -11.15 -13.61
C ALA A 27 12.63 -12.25 -14.65
N GLU A 28 13.09 -13.47 -14.43
CA GLU A 28 12.81 -14.60 -15.34
C GLU A 28 11.33 -15.03 -15.30
N ASP A 29 10.70 -15.07 -14.13
CA ASP A 29 9.26 -15.39 -14.01
C ASP A 29 8.41 -14.34 -14.72
N PHE A 30 8.77 -13.05 -14.62
CA PHE A 30 8.10 -11.98 -15.34
C PHE A 30 8.30 -12.13 -16.85
N ALA A 31 9.54 -12.34 -17.27
CA ALA A 31 9.89 -12.39 -18.68
C ALA A 31 9.21 -13.56 -19.38
N LYS A 32 9.21 -14.75 -18.76
CA LYS A 32 8.51 -15.94 -19.26
C LYS A 32 7.01 -15.74 -19.42
N LYS A 33 6.38 -14.99 -18.50
CA LYS A 33 4.92 -14.81 -18.50
C LYS A 33 4.43 -13.67 -19.39
N HIS A 34 5.24 -12.63 -19.58
CA HIS A 34 4.76 -11.37 -20.13
C HIS A 34 5.62 -10.81 -21.27
N ILE A 35 6.87 -11.23 -21.39
CA ILE A 35 7.79 -10.75 -22.44
C ILE A 35 7.88 -11.78 -23.55
N ASP A 36 8.10 -13.06 -23.23
CA ASP A 36 8.18 -14.16 -24.21
C ASP A 36 6.88 -14.36 -24.98
N THR A 37 5.75 -13.94 -24.42
CA THR A 37 4.42 -14.05 -25.01
C THR A 37 3.91 -12.72 -25.60
N PHE A 38 4.74 -11.67 -25.62
CA PHE A 38 4.34 -10.38 -26.16
C PHE A 38 4.28 -10.43 -27.69
N ASP A 39 3.18 -9.93 -28.27
CA ASP A 39 2.92 -10.02 -29.72
C ASP A 39 3.65 -8.96 -30.56
N HIS A 40 4.33 -8.00 -29.90
CA HIS A 40 4.99 -6.84 -30.50
C HIS A 40 4.08 -5.94 -31.35
N ASN A 41 2.76 -6.09 -31.24
CA ASN A 41 1.76 -5.35 -32.01
C ASN A 41 0.68 -4.69 -31.12
N SER A 42 0.63 -5.04 -29.84
CA SER A 42 -0.35 -4.53 -28.88
C SER A 42 0.25 -3.55 -27.87
N HIS A 43 -0.60 -2.70 -27.31
CA HIS A 43 -0.30 -1.94 -26.10
C HIS A 43 -0.90 -2.66 -24.89
N VAL A 44 -0.04 -3.20 -24.03
CA VAL A 44 -0.45 -3.93 -22.83
C VAL A 44 -0.05 -3.16 -21.57
N SER A 45 -0.94 -3.14 -20.58
CA SER A 45 -0.68 -2.52 -19.28
C SER A 45 -0.65 -3.58 -18.17
N GLY A 46 0.38 -3.53 -17.33
CA GLY A 46 0.59 -4.45 -16.22
C GLY A 46 0.77 -3.71 -14.89
N LEU A 47 0.37 -4.33 -13.79
CA LEU A 47 0.60 -3.82 -12.43
C LEU A 47 1.75 -4.58 -11.78
N LEU A 48 2.85 -3.89 -11.49
CA LEU A 48 3.94 -4.40 -10.66
C LEU A 48 3.77 -3.84 -9.25
N TYR A 49 3.44 -4.70 -8.29
CA TYR A 49 3.15 -4.25 -6.93
C TYR A 49 3.93 -5.02 -5.89
N GLY A 50 4.30 -4.34 -4.81
CA GLY A 50 5.03 -4.92 -3.69
C GLY A 50 5.04 -3.97 -2.51
N HIS A 51 5.49 -4.42 -1.34
CA HIS A 51 5.33 -3.63 -0.11
C HIS A 51 6.10 -2.30 -0.16
N VAL A 52 5.72 -1.34 0.69
CA VAL A 52 6.40 -0.04 0.82
C VAL A 52 7.86 -0.27 1.21
N GLN A 53 8.81 0.38 0.51
CA GLN A 53 10.26 0.23 0.74
C GLN A 53 10.80 -1.23 0.63
N SER A 54 10.09 -2.13 -0.07
CA SER A 54 10.53 -3.51 -0.29
C SER A 54 11.70 -3.68 -1.27
N GLY A 55 12.10 -2.63 -1.99
CA GLY A 55 13.18 -2.70 -3.00
C GLY A 55 12.70 -2.82 -4.45
N LYS A 56 11.43 -2.48 -4.74
CA LYS A 56 10.79 -2.56 -6.07
C LYS A 56 11.65 -2.01 -7.22
N THR A 57 12.35 -0.89 -7.03
CA THR A 57 13.19 -0.29 -8.08
C THR A 57 14.28 -1.25 -8.57
N GLY A 58 14.90 -2.03 -7.69
CA GLY A 58 15.89 -3.04 -8.11
C GLY A 58 15.24 -4.14 -8.95
N GLN A 59 14.11 -4.68 -8.50
CA GLN A 59 13.36 -5.69 -9.25
C GLN A 59 12.90 -5.19 -10.62
N MET A 60 12.46 -3.93 -10.71
CA MET A 60 12.09 -3.28 -11.96
C MET A 60 13.27 -3.17 -12.95
N LEU A 61 14.46 -2.81 -12.47
CA LEU A 61 15.66 -2.76 -13.34
C LEU A 61 16.12 -4.15 -13.78
N ALA A 62 15.96 -5.18 -12.94
CA ALA A 62 16.20 -6.57 -13.31
C ALA A 62 15.25 -7.03 -14.43
N ILE A 63 13.96 -6.68 -14.32
CA ILE A 63 12.95 -6.95 -15.36
C ILE A 63 13.31 -6.23 -16.67
N ALA A 64 13.78 -4.98 -16.62
CA ALA A 64 14.24 -4.26 -17.80
C ALA A 64 15.44 -4.95 -18.47
N ALA A 65 16.40 -5.45 -17.69
CA ALA A 65 17.53 -6.21 -18.21
C ALA A 65 17.08 -7.52 -18.89
N ALA A 66 16.19 -8.27 -18.23
CA ALA A 66 15.62 -9.50 -18.80
C ALA A 66 14.80 -9.25 -20.08
N ALA A 67 14.13 -8.10 -20.17
CA ALA A 67 13.44 -7.66 -21.38
C ALA A 67 14.41 -7.35 -22.52
N ALA A 68 15.55 -6.73 -22.22
CA ALA A 68 16.58 -6.45 -23.21
C ALA A 68 17.21 -7.74 -23.76
N ASP A 69 17.39 -8.77 -22.92
CA ASP A 69 17.83 -10.09 -23.37
C ASP A 69 16.84 -10.76 -24.33
N ARG A 70 15.58 -10.30 -24.34
CA ARG A 70 14.50 -10.74 -25.23
C ARG A 70 14.21 -9.75 -26.37
N GLY A 71 15.15 -8.83 -26.63
CA GLY A 71 15.13 -7.99 -27.82
C GLY A 71 14.44 -6.64 -27.66
N PHE A 72 13.94 -6.27 -26.47
CA PHE A 72 13.53 -4.89 -26.22
C PHE A 72 14.75 -3.96 -26.24
N LYS A 73 14.66 -2.85 -26.98
CA LYS A 73 15.75 -1.88 -27.09
C LYS A 73 15.41 -0.52 -26.50
N PHE A 74 14.13 -0.17 -26.39
CA PHE A 74 13.72 1.16 -25.95
C PHE A 74 12.93 1.12 -24.65
N PHE A 75 13.49 1.75 -23.61
CA PHE A 75 12.95 1.79 -22.27
C PHE A 75 12.78 3.23 -21.79
N ILE A 76 11.68 3.48 -21.09
CA ILE A 76 11.46 4.74 -20.37
C ILE A 76 11.08 4.41 -18.94
N LEU A 77 11.82 4.98 -17.97
CA LEU A 77 11.47 4.95 -16.56
C LEU A 77 11.02 6.34 -16.14
N VAL A 78 9.76 6.48 -15.75
CA VAL A 78 9.23 7.72 -15.17
C VAL A 78 9.10 7.61 -13.66
N THR A 79 9.54 8.63 -12.93
CA THR A 79 9.46 8.71 -11.47
C THR A 79 8.80 10.01 -11.02
N THR A 80 8.52 10.15 -9.72
CA THR A 80 7.87 11.33 -9.13
C THR A 80 8.58 12.64 -9.50
N ASP A 81 7.83 13.75 -9.53
CA ASP A 81 8.38 15.09 -9.77
C ASP A 81 9.16 15.61 -8.55
N ASN A 82 10.35 15.04 -8.35
CA ASN A 82 11.29 15.37 -7.29
C ASN A 82 12.72 15.20 -7.82
N VAL A 83 13.55 16.24 -7.68
CA VAL A 83 14.88 16.26 -8.31
C VAL A 83 15.81 15.23 -7.67
N ILE A 84 15.75 15.06 -6.35
CA ILE A 84 16.57 14.06 -5.65
C ILE A 84 16.17 12.64 -6.00
N LEU A 85 14.88 12.32 -5.96
CA LEU A 85 14.41 10.97 -6.25
C LEU A 85 14.73 10.59 -7.69
N HIS A 86 14.60 11.54 -8.61
CA HIS A 86 15.06 11.37 -9.98
C HIS A 86 16.56 11.11 -10.05
N LYS A 87 17.39 11.95 -9.42
CA LYS A 87 18.84 11.77 -9.41
C LYS A 87 19.24 10.41 -8.82
N GLN A 88 18.66 10.00 -7.70
CA GLN A 88 18.91 8.69 -7.09
C GLN A 88 18.51 7.53 -8.02
N THR A 89 17.37 7.66 -8.70
CA THR A 89 16.89 6.65 -9.65
C THR A 89 17.79 6.57 -10.89
N LEU A 90 18.20 7.72 -11.43
CA LEU A 90 19.12 7.82 -12.57
C LEU A 90 20.50 7.24 -12.23
N GLU A 91 21.09 7.63 -11.10
CA GLU A 91 22.38 7.08 -10.65
C GLU A 91 22.30 5.59 -10.39
N ARG A 92 21.20 5.10 -9.80
CA ARG A 92 20.97 3.66 -9.64
C ARG A 92 20.92 2.94 -10.99
N ALA A 93 20.18 3.47 -11.96
CA ALA A 93 20.13 2.90 -13.31
C ALA A 93 21.50 2.92 -13.99
N LYS A 94 22.25 4.04 -13.90
CA LYS A 94 23.61 4.15 -14.44
C LYS A 94 24.58 3.16 -13.81
N ASN A 95 24.53 2.98 -12.50
CA ASN A 95 25.44 2.10 -11.77
C ASN A 95 25.17 0.61 -12.06
N PHE A 96 23.90 0.20 -12.14
CA PHE A 96 23.56 -1.21 -12.28
C PHE A 96 23.30 -1.68 -13.72
N LEU A 97 22.77 -0.82 -14.60
CA LEU A 97 22.54 -1.13 -16.03
C LEU A 97 23.53 -0.41 -16.96
N GLY A 98 23.97 0.79 -16.59
CA GLY A 98 24.77 1.64 -17.47
C GLY A 98 26.27 1.33 -17.50
N GLY A 99 26.96 2.00 -18.43
CA GLY A 99 28.41 1.92 -18.59
C GLY A 99 28.87 0.89 -19.61
N PHE A 100 30.09 1.05 -20.10
CA PHE A 100 30.64 0.31 -21.24
C PHE A 100 30.49 -1.22 -21.12
N MET A 101 30.58 -1.75 -19.90
CA MET A 101 30.50 -3.20 -19.64
C MET A 101 29.10 -3.75 -19.31
N ALA A 102 28.06 -2.92 -19.15
CA ALA A 102 26.70 -3.41 -18.85
C ALA A 102 25.71 -3.28 -20.01
N GLY A 103 26.08 -2.57 -21.07
CA GLY A 103 25.38 -2.65 -22.34
C GLY A 103 24.06 -1.87 -22.42
N PHE A 104 23.72 -1.02 -21.45
CA PHE A 104 22.66 -0.02 -21.62
C PHE A 104 23.22 1.40 -21.82
N ASN A 105 22.57 2.14 -22.70
CA ASN A 105 22.62 3.60 -22.78
C ASN A 105 21.61 4.19 -21.76
N VAL A 106 22.07 4.48 -20.54
CA VAL A 106 21.21 5.11 -19.52
C VAL A 106 21.31 6.64 -19.63
N LEU A 107 20.19 7.29 -19.95
CA LEU A 107 20.08 8.73 -20.20
C LEU A 107 19.13 9.37 -19.18
N GLY A 108 19.47 10.58 -18.73
CA GLY A 108 18.62 11.43 -17.90
C GLY A 108 17.84 12.46 -18.71
N GLU A 109 17.06 13.28 -18.01
CA GLU A 109 16.17 14.28 -18.62
C GLU A 109 16.88 15.41 -19.38
N THR A 110 18.19 15.57 -19.18
CA THR A 110 19.04 16.59 -19.82
C THR A 110 19.94 16.03 -20.94
N ASP A 111 19.86 14.73 -21.24
CA ASP A 111 20.79 14.05 -22.14
C ASP A 111 20.26 14.01 -23.60
N GLU A 112 19.66 15.10 -24.08
CA GLU A 112 19.01 15.19 -25.40
C GLU A 112 19.99 14.94 -26.56
N GLU A 113 21.18 15.54 -26.51
CA GLU A 113 22.22 15.34 -27.54
C GLU A 113 22.66 13.87 -27.63
N ALA A 114 22.85 13.22 -26.49
CA ALA A 114 23.21 11.81 -26.43
C ALA A 114 22.09 10.91 -26.98
N PHE A 115 20.82 11.25 -26.71
CA PHE A 115 19.67 10.53 -27.25
C PHE A 115 19.61 10.60 -28.78
N LEU A 116 19.83 11.79 -29.36
CA LEU A 116 19.78 12.02 -30.80
C LEU A 116 20.93 11.33 -31.56
N THR A 117 22.10 11.17 -30.92
CA THR A 117 23.32 10.70 -31.60
C THR A 117 23.62 9.21 -31.41
N ARG A 118 23.27 8.60 -30.26
CA ARG A 118 23.69 7.22 -29.93
C ARG A 118 22.86 6.12 -30.61
N GLY A 119 21.61 6.41 -30.97
CA GLY A 119 20.67 5.43 -31.53
C GLY A 119 20.46 4.20 -30.63
N LEU A 120 20.08 3.07 -31.22
CA LEU A 120 19.71 1.81 -30.54
C LEU A 120 20.66 0.64 -30.86
N SER A 121 21.95 0.94 -31.07
CA SER A 121 23.00 -0.09 -31.15
C SER A 121 23.14 -0.89 -29.85
N MET A 122 22.76 -0.27 -28.74
CA MET A 122 22.55 -0.87 -27.42
C MET A 122 21.18 -0.45 -26.90
N PRO A 123 20.54 -1.24 -26.02
CA PRO A 123 19.32 -0.83 -25.32
C PRO A 123 19.48 0.54 -24.64
N THR A 124 18.48 1.42 -24.82
CA THR A 124 18.47 2.75 -24.23
C THR A 124 17.40 2.84 -23.15
N MET A 125 17.80 3.29 -21.95
CA MET A 125 16.92 3.56 -20.82
C MET A 125 16.90 5.06 -20.55
N LEU A 126 15.75 5.69 -20.77
CA LEU A 126 15.53 7.10 -20.47
C LEU A 126 14.85 7.25 -19.10
N VAL A 127 15.48 7.98 -18.17
CA VAL A 127 14.96 8.20 -16.81
C VAL A 127 14.45 9.63 -16.67
N LEU A 128 13.13 9.79 -16.50
CA LEU A 128 12.44 11.08 -16.49
C LEU A 128 11.64 11.33 -15.20
N LYS A 129 11.47 12.60 -14.84
CA LYS A 129 10.43 13.00 -13.88
C LYS A 129 9.06 13.11 -14.55
N LYS A 130 8.00 12.85 -13.79
CA LYS A 130 6.61 13.16 -14.12
C LYS A 130 6.32 14.66 -14.04
N ASN A 131 7.08 15.44 -14.78
CA ASN A 131 6.97 16.88 -14.88
C ASN A 131 6.45 17.27 -16.27
N THR A 132 5.54 18.23 -16.34
CA THR A 132 4.89 18.64 -17.60
C THR A 132 5.90 19.11 -18.65
N GLY A 133 6.90 19.91 -18.25
CA GLY A 133 7.91 20.41 -19.18
C GLY A 133 8.79 19.28 -19.71
N VAL A 134 9.31 18.46 -18.80
CA VAL A 134 10.17 17.30 -19.12
C VAL A 134 9.46 16.33 -20.07
N LEU A 135 8.25 15.87 -19.70
CA LEU A 135 7.51 14.91 -20.51
C LEU A 135 7.12 15.49 -21.87
N LYS A 136 6.82 16.80 -21.97
CA LYS A 136 6.52 17.45 -23.25
C LYS A 136 7.74 17.48 -24.17
N THR A 137 8.91 17.84 -23.65
CA THR A 137 10.18 17.81 -24.40
C THR A 137 10.46 16.41 -24.92
N TRP A 138 10.42 15.41 -24.04
CA TRP A 138 10.75 14.04 -24.42
C TRP A 138 9.70 13.38 -25.32
N ALA A 139 8.42 13.69 -25.15
CA ALA A 139 7.40 13.26 -26.10
C ALA A 139 7.69 13.78 -27.52
N ASN A 140 8.15 15.02 -27.65
CA ASN A 140 8.52 15.58 -28.95
C ASN A 140 9.81 14.96 -29.50
N ASN A 141 10.86 14.82 -28.68
CA ASN A 141 12.14 14.25 -29.10
C ASN A 141 11.99 12.79 -29.58
N ILE A 142 11.14 12.01 -28.93
CA ILE A 142 10.83 10.63 -29.37
C ILE A 142 10.05 10.66 -30.68
N ALA A 143 9.02 11.51 -30.79
CA ALA A 143 8.18 11.58 -31.98
C ALA A 143 8.94 12.02 -33.25
N THR A 144 10.01 12.82 -33.12
CA THR A 144 10.82 13.31 -34.23
C THR A 144 12.02 12.42 -34.56
N ASN A 145 12.29 11.38 -33.76
CA ASN A 145 13.41 10.47 -33.99
C ASN A 145 12.91 9.09 -34.47
N PRO A 146 13.01 8.78 -35.78
CA PRO A 146 12.52 7.52 -36.35
C PRO A 146 13.12 6.27 -35.68
N ILE A 147 14.37 6.35 -35.21
CA ILE A 147 15.05 5.22 -34.55
C ILE A 147 14.27 4.76 -33.31
N TYR A 148 13.72 5.68 -32.54
CA TYR A 148 13.01 5.35 -31.30
C TYR A 148 11.50 5.24 -31.51
N LYS A 149 10.93 6.03 -32.41
CA LYS A 149 9.48 6.04 -32.68
C LYS A 149 9.00 4.69 -33.21
N ASP A 150 9.80 4.02 -34.03
CA ASP A 150 9.40 2.78 -34.70
C ASP A 150 9.76 1.51 -33.89
N GLU A 151 10.22 1.67 -32.65
CA GLU A 151 10.63 0.55 -31.79
C GLU A 151 9.62 0.30 -30.65
N PRO A 152 9.34 -0.98 -30.29
CA PRO A 152 8.49 -1.31 -29.16
C PRO A 152 8.96 -0.67 -27.85
N LEU A 153 8.05 -0.01 -27.14
CA LEU A 153 8.36 0.72 -25.92
C LEU A 153 8.13 -0.13 -24.66
N PHE A 154 9.13 -0.19 -23.78
CA PHE A 154 8.99 -0.73 -22.44
C PHE A 154 8.94 0.42 -21.41
N LEU A 155 7.74 0.79 -20.96
CA LEU A 155 7.51 1.94 -20.08
C LEU A 155 7.32 1.47 -18.64
N LEU A 156 8.17 1.98 -17.75
CA LEU A 156 8.22 1.71 -16.33
C LEU A 156 7.75 2.94 -15.55
N ASP A 157 6.57 2.86 -14.94
CA ASP A 157 5.94 3.96 -14.23
C ASP A 157 6.06 3.79 -12.71
N ASP A 158 7.12 4.35 -12.11
CA ASP A 158 7.36 4.26 -10.67
C ASP A 158 6.44 5.20 -9.88
N GLU A 159 5.83 4.69 -8.81
CA GLU A 159 4.76 5.36 -8.06
C GLU A 159 3.59 5.78 -8.99
N ALA A 160 3.13 4.84 -9.84
CA ALA A 160 2.09 5.06 -10.85
C ALA A 160 0.76 5.59 -10.28
N ASP A 161 0.44 5.24 -9.04
CA ASP A 161 -0.75 5.71 -8.33
C ASP A 161 -0.69 7.20 -7.93
N ALA A 162 0.49 7.84 -8.04
CA ALA A 162 0.74 9.20 -7.60
C ALA A 162 0.29 10.28 -8.61
N SER A 163 0.99 10.51 -9.72
CA SER A 163 0.68 11.63 -10.64
C SER A 163 0.30 11.21 -12.06
N SER A 164 0.40 9.91 -12.38
CA SER A 164 0.10 9.38 -13.71
C SER A 164 -1.39 9.29 -14.00
N LEU A 165 -2.21 9.06 -12.96
CA LEU A 165 -3.66 8.90 -13.06
C LEU A 165 -4.39 10.19 -13.48
N ASN A 166 -5.50 10.04 -14.21
CA ASN A 166 -6.31 11.17 -14.63
C ASN A 166 -7.08 11.79 -13.44
N THR A 167 -6.61 12.95 -12.96
CA THR A 167 -7.25 13.70 -11.88
C THR A 167 -8.50 14.49 -12.29
N LYS A 168 -8.84 14.48 -13.58
CA LYS A 168 -9.98 15.16 -14.18
C LYS A 168 -11.06 14.22 -14.71
N VAL A 169 -11.02 12.92 -14.34
CA VAL A 169 -11.99 11.92 -14.83
C VAL A 169 -13.45 12.32 -14.57
N ASN A 170 -13.73 12.98 -13.45
CA ASN A 170 -15.09 13.45 -13.10
C ASN A 170 -15.44 14.82 -13.71
N GLN A 171 -14.61 15.34 -14.61
CA GLN A 171 -14.81 16.61 -15.32
C GLN A 171 -14.93 16.38 -16.84
N ASN A 172 -14.98 15.11 -17.29
CA ASN A 172 -14.89 14.74 -18.69
C ASN A 172 -13.68 15.35 -19.41
N ASP A 173 -12.56 15.47 -18.69
CA ASP A 173 -11.31 16.05 -19.17
C ASP A 173 -10.12 15.16 -18.74
N GLN A 174 -8.94 15.43 -19.31
CA GLN A 174 -7.71 14.71 -19.06
C GLN A 174 -6.66 15.60 -18.40
N SER A 175 -6.05 15.11 -17.33
CA SER A 175 -4.92 15.81 -16.69
C SER A 175 -3.66 15.78 -17.57
N THR A 176 -2.85 16.84 -17.51
CA THR A 176 -1.72 17.04 -18.43
C THR A 176 -0.67 15.91 -18.38
N ILE A 177 -0.30 15.43 -17.20
CA ILE A 177 0.68 14.34 -17.05
C ILE A 177 0.14 13.04 -17.65
N ASN A 178 -1.12 12.71 -17.35
CA ASN A 178 -1.80 11.54 -17.92
C ASN A 178 -1.82 11.58 -19.46
N MET A 179 -2.19 12.72 -20.04
CA MET A 179 -2.18 12.95 -21.50
C MET A 179 -0.79 12.80 -22.11
N LEU A 180 0.25 13.35 -21.48
CA LEU A 180 1.62 13.27 -21.99
C LEU A 180 2.18 11.83 -21.94
N LEU A 181 1.89 11.09 -20.87
CA LEU A 181 2.26 9.68 -20.77
C LEU A 181 1.50 8.83 -21.79
N GLU A 182 0.21 9.09 -22.01
CA GLU A 182 -0.56 8.44 -23.08
C GLU A 182 0.04 8.73 -24.46
N LYS A 183 0.42 9.99 -24.73
CA LYS A 183 1.09 10.38 -25.98
C LYS A 183 2.40 9.63 -26.17
N ILE A 184 3.24 9.56 -25.12
CA ILE A 184 4.50 8.80 -25.15
C ILE A 184 4.26 7.32 -25.43
N ASN A 185 3.19 6.75 -24.86
CA ASN A 185 2.87 5.34 -25.01
C ASN A 185 2.28 5.00 -26.40
N LYS A 186 1.43 5.88 -26.95
CA LYS A 186 0.72 5.65 -28.23
C LYS A 186 1.52 6.00 -29.48
N GLN A 187 2.66 6.71 -29.33
CA GLN A 187 3.51 7.05 -30.48
C GLN A 187 4.46 5.93 -30.90
N SER A 188 4.69 4.93 -30.05
CA SER A 188 5.39 3.68 -30.41
C SER A 188 4.44 2.68 -31.08
N PRO A 189 4.92 1.75 -31.92
CA PRO A 189 4.07 0.77 -32.60
C PRO A 189 3.38 -0.22 -31.64
N SER A 190 4.02 -0.52 -30.52
CA SER A 190 3.51 -1.39 -29.47
C SER A 190 4.20 -1.06 -28.15
N SER A 191 3.62 -1.48 -27.02
CA SER A 191 4.26 -1.21 -25.73
C SER A 191 3.85 -2.16 -24.61
N ILE A 192 4.76 -2.29 -23.64
CA ILE A 192 4.48 -2.83 -22.31
C ILE A 192 4.57 -1.67 -21.32
N TYR A 193 3.43 -1.25 -20.77
CA TYR A 193 3.32 -0.22 -19.74
C TYR A 193 3.19 -0.87 -18.36
N LEU A 194 4.20 -0.74 -17.51
CA LEU A 194 4.20 -1.31 -16.16
C LEU A 194 3.96 -0.22 -15.11
N HIS A 195 2.81 -0.27 -14.47
CA HIS A 195 2.48 0.54 -13.31
C HIS A 195 3.15 -0.05 -12.07
N VAL A 196 4.18 0.61 -11.55
CA VAL A 196 4.93 0.14 -10.38
C VAL A 196 4.47 0.90 -9.14
N THR A 197 3.99 0.21 -8.11
CA THR A 197 3.53 0.87 -6.87
C THR A 197 3.56 -0.02 -5.63
N ALA A 198 3.50 0.58 -4.44
CA ALA A 198 3.15 -0.11 -3.21
C ALA A 198 1.67 -0.04 -2.85
N THR A 199 0.91 0.85 -3.50
CA THR A 199 -0.46 1.20 -3.15
C THR A 199 -1.33 1.11 -4.41
N PRO A 200 -1.77 -0.10 -4.80
CA PRO A 200 -2.47 -0.33 -6.06
C PRO A 200 -3.95 0.08 -6.05
N GLN A 201 -4.49 0.57 -4.93
CA GLN A 201 -5.91 0.85 -4.71
C GLN A 201 -6.51 1.74 -5.82
N SER A 202 -5.82 2.80 -6.20
CA SER A 202 -6.31 3.72 -7.23
C SER A 202 -6.24 3.16 -8.65
N LEU A 203 -5.27 2.30 -8.93
CA LEU A 203 -5.06 1.67 -10.24
C LEU A 203 -6.13 0.61 -10.51
N VAL A 204 -6.49 -0.19 -9.50
CA VAL A 204 -7.55 -1.22 -9.65
C VAL A 204 -8.95 -0.62 -9.72
N LEU A 205 -9.14 0.59 -9.20
CA LEU A 205 -10.40 1.35 -9.28
C LEU A 205 -10.54 2.20 -10.55
N GLN A 206 -9.58 2.15 -11.48
CA GLN A 206 -9.78 2.79 -12.78
C GLN A 206 -10.87 2.05 -13.56
N ILE A 207 -11.67 2.80 -14.32
CA ILE A 207 -12.63 2.21 -15.27
C ILE A 207 -11.86 1.49 -16.39
N ALA A 208 -12.34 0.34 -16.88
CA ALA A 208 -11.63 -0.39 -17.92
C ALA A 208 -11.50 0.42 -19.21
N MET A 209 -12.53 1.23 -19.52
CA MET A 209 -12.56 2.13 -20.69
C MET A 209 -11.47 3.21 -20.67
N SER A 210 -10.85 3.49 -19.53
CA SER A 210 -9.77 4.48 -19.46
C SER A 210 -8.51 4.04 -20.20
N GLY A 211 -8.32 2.73 -20.41
CA GLY A 211 -7.04 2.17 -20.86
C GLY A 211 -5.93 2.20 -19.79
N TRP A 212 -6.21 2.75 -18.60
CA TRP A 212 -5.28 2.88 -17.47
C TRP A 212 -5.48 1.79 -16.40
N LYS A 213 -6.56 1.01 -16.47
CA LYS A 213 -6.74 -0.15 -15.60
C LYS A 213 -5.78 -1.26 -16.05
N PRO A 214 -4.88 -1.75 -15.18
CA PRO A 214 -3.93 -2.79 -15.58
C PRO A 214 -4.64 -4.09 -16.01
N GLN A 215 -4.14 -4.74 -17.06
CA GLN A 215 -4.71 -5.98 -17.61
C GLN A 215 -4.29 -7.22 -16.79
N TYR A 216 -3.06 -7.19 -16.27
CA TYR A 216 -2.51 -8.24 -15.41
C TYR A 216 -1.77 -7.62 -14.22
N SER A 217 -1.39 -8.46 -13.26
CA SER A 217 -0.58 -8.02 -12.11
C SER A 217 0.52 -9.02 -11.78
N PHE A 218 1.65 -8.51 -11.32
CA PHE A 218 2.83 -9.26 -10.94
C PHE A 218 3.32 -8.79 -9.57
N TYR A 219 3.42 -9.72 -8.62
CA TYR A 219 3.83 -9.42 -7.25
C TYR A 219 5.35 -9.43 -7.12
N LEU A 220 5.87 -8.39 -6.47
CA LEU A 220 7.27 -8.16 -6.15
C LEU A 220 7.50 -8.47 -4.67
N PRO A 221 7.93 -9.70 -4.30
CA PRO A 221 8.10 -10.08 -2.91
C PRO A 221 9.26 -9.31 -2.26
N PRO A 222 9.16 -8.98 -0.96
CA PRO A 222 10.28 -8.44 -0.21
C PRO A 222 11.35 -9.51 0.02
N ASN A 223 12.59 -9.07 0.22
CA ASN A 223 13.71 -9.95 0.53
C ASN A 223 13.79 -10.26 2.04
N LYS A 224 14.65 -11.22 2.40
CA LYS A 224 14.93 -11.57 3.81
C LYS A 224 15.40 -10.32 4.59
N GLY A 225 14.88 -10.15 5.81
CA GLY A 225 15.19 -8.99 6.67
C GLY A 225 14.28 -7.78 6.48
N TYR A 226 13.29 -7.85 5.59
CA TYR A 226 12.27 -6.82 5.47
C TYR A 226 11.31 -6.84 6.66
N LEU A 227 11.21 -5.73 7.40
CA LEU A 227 10.18 -5.48 8.42
C LEU A 227 9.03 -4.65 7.82
N GLY A 228 7.91 -5.30 7.57
CA GLY A 228 6.75 -4.71 6.89
C GLY A 228 5.55 -4.51 7.79
N GLY A 229 4.39 -4.35 7.15
CA GLY A 229 3.10 -4.21 7.81
C GLY A 229 2.81 -5.31 8.81
N ASP A 230 3.03 -6.58 8.47
CA ASP A 230 2.78 -7.70 9.39
C ASP A 230 3.68 -7.70 10.62
N PHE A 231 4.93 -7.26 10.47
CA PHE A 231 5.85 -7.14 11.60
C PHE A 231 5.37 -6.08 12.60
N PHE A 232 4.88 -4.94 12.11
CA PHE A 232 4.46 -3.82 12.96
C PHE A 232 3.01 -3.91 13.41
N TYR A 233 2.10 -4.33 12.54
CA TYR A 233 0.65 -4.27 12.73
C TYR A 233 -0.01 -5.65 12.80
N GLY A 234 0.76 -6.73 12.77
CA GLY A 234 0.25 -8.07 13.08
C GLY A 234 -0.30 -8.16 14.52
N GLU A 235 -1.12 -9.18 14.77
CA GLU A 235 -1.77 -9.37 16.07
C GLU A 235 -0.76 -9.55 17.21
N ASP A 236 0.33 -10.28 16.95
CA ASP A 236 1.40 -10.57 17.91
C ASP A 236 2.53 -9.53 17.93
N SER A 237 2.36 -8.38 17.26
CA SER A 237 3.39 -7.35 17.21
C SER A 237 3.69 -6.79 18.60
N LYS A 238 4.98 -6.86 18.99
CA LYS A 238 5.52 -6.28 20.23
C LYS A 238 6.13 -4.90 20.03
N ASN A 239 6.06 -4.38 18.80
CA ASN A 239 6.74 -3.16 18.39
C ASN A 239 5.81 -1.93 18.40
N LEU A 240 4.52 -2.11 18.70
CA LEU A 240 3.55 -1.03 18.88
C LEU A 240 3.40 -0.68 20.37
N ILE A 241 3.55 0.59 20.69
CA ILE A 241 3.31 1.14 22.02
C ILE A 241 2.11 2.09 21.93
N GLU A 242 1.05 1.75 22.67
CA GLU A 242 -0.14 2.59 22.74
C GLU A 242 0.17 3.89 23.51
N THR A 243 -0.27 5.02 22.96
CA THR A 243 -0.30 6.31 23.65
C THR A 243 -1.74 6.69 23.98
N GLU A 244 -1.93 7.74 24.79
CA GLU A 244 -3.26 8.22 25.15
C GLU A 244 -4.07 8.68 23.91
N ASP A 245 -5.40 8.59 23.99
CA ASP A 245 -6.28 8.93 22.87
C ASP A 245 -6.24 10.43 22.52
N ASN A 246 -6.05 11.29 23.52
CA ASN A 246 -5.91 12.75 23.38
C ASN A 246 -4.46 13.22 23.18
N GLU A 247 -3.50 12.32 22.96
CA GLU A 247 -2.06 12.61 22.87
C GLU A 247 -1.75 13.76 21.90
N ARG A 248 -2.44 13.84 20.75
CA ARG A 248 -2.26 14.92 19.79
C ARG A 248 -2.66 16.28 20.36
N GLU A 249 -3.76 16.33 21.11
CA GLU A 249 -4.23 17.58 21.71
C GLU A 249 -3.24 18.08 22.75
N ASP A 250 -2.76 17.18 23.61
CA ASP A 250 -1.77 17.49 24.64
C ASP A 250 -0.44 17.93 24.00
N LEU A 251 -0.02 17.25 22.93
CA LEU A 251 1.16 17.61 22.16
C LEU A 251 1.10 19.06 21.63
N LEU A 252 -0.07 19.54 21.24
CA LEU A 252 -0.23 20.87 20.66
C LEU A 252 -0.58 21.95 21.69
N LYS A 253 -1.32 21.62 22.74
CA LYS A 253 -1.90 22.59 23.69
C LYS A 253 -1.15 22.70 25.01
N ALA A 254 -0.62 21.60 25.53
CA ALA A 254 0.08 21.61 26.83
C ALA A 254 1.40 22.39 26.75
N GLU A 255 2.00 22.75 27.87
CA GLU A 255 3.34 23.36 27.86
C GLU A 255 4.44 22.32 27.58
N HIS A 256 4.30 21.13 28.18
CA HIS A 256 5.29 20.06 28.09
C HIS A 256 4.99 19.05 26.96
N VAL A 257 5.92 18.12 26.76
CA VAL A 257 5.69 16.95 25.90
C VAL A 257 4.72 15.98 26.61
N PRO A 258 3.78 15.36 25.89
CA PRO A 258 2.89 14.35 26.46
C PRO A 258 3.66 13.06 26.81
N ILE A 259 3.02 12.18 27.60
CA ILE A 259 3.64 10.97 28.14
C ILE A 259 4.10 10.03 27.02
N GLY A 260 3.31 9.86 25.95
CA GLY A 260 3.70 9.02 24.83
C GLY A 260 4.94 9.54 24.10
N LEU A 261 4.99 10.85 23.81
CA LEU A 261 6.18 11.46 23.19
C LEU A 261 7.41 11.39 24.12
N ARG A 262 7.24 11.60 25.43
CA ARG A 262 8.29 11.43 26.44
C ARG A 262 8.88 10.02 26.35
N LYS A 263 8.04 8.99 26.42
CA LYS A 263 8.48 7.58 26.30
C LYS A 263 9.17 7.31 24.97
N ALA A 264 8.65 7.85 23.86
CA ALA A 264 9.24 7.66 22.53
C ALA A 264 10.65 8.25 22.43
N VAL A 265 10.87 9.45 22.97
CA VAL A 265 12.22 10.06 22.98
C VAL A 265 13.17 9.27 23.87
N LEU A 266 12.74 8.78 25.03
CA LEU A 266 13.59 7.95 25.89
C LEU A 266 13.96 6.61 25.22
N HIS A 267 13.01 5.94 24.56
CA HIS A 267 13.31 4.74 23.76
C HIS A 267 14.30 5.03 22.63
N PHE A 268 14.21 6.21 22.00
CA PHE A 268 15.18 6.64 20.99
C PHE A 268 16.58 6.78 21.57
N LEU A 269 16.74 7.35 22.77
CA LEU A 269 18.03 7.47 23.43
C LEU A 269 18.64 6.10 23.79
N ILE A 270 17.82 5.16 24.30
CA ILE A 270 18.27 3.80 24.60
C ILE A 270 18.68 3.06 23.31
N ALA A 271 17.82 3.07 22.29
CA ALA A 271 18.10 2.42 21.01
C ALA A 271 19.35 2.98 20.32
N ALA A 272 19.54 4.29 20.38
CA ALA A 272 20.74 4.91 19.85
C ALA A 272 22.00 4.55 20.63
N SER A 273 21.91 4.51 21.97
CA SER A 273 23.03 4.11 22.82
C SER A 273 23.50 2.69 22.48
N ASP A 274 22.55 1.76 22.33
CA ASP A 274 22.85 0.38 21.93
C ASP A 274 23.58 0.31 20.59
N LEU A 275 23.02 0.94 19.53
CA LEU A 275 23.59 0.93 18.18
C LEU A 275 25.00 1.54 18.10
N PHE A 276 25.27 2.59 18.88
CA PHE A 276 26.58 3.24 18.90
C PHE A 276 27.59 2.42 19.71
N LEU A 277 27.18 1.81 20.82
CA LEU A 277 28.03 0.94 21.63
C LEU A 277 28.38 -0.37 20.91
N THR A 278 27.46 -0.95 20.15
CA THR A 278 27.71 -2.13 19.31
C THR A 278 28.51 -1.78 18.05
N LYS A 279 28.59 -0.49 17.69
CA LYS A 279 29.17 0.02 16.44
C LYS A 279 28.50 -0.57 15.20
N GLU A 280 27.26 -1.02 15.33
CA GLU A 280 26.51 -1.59 14.21
C GLU A 280 26.17 -0.52 13.17
N LYS A 281 25.81 0.69 13.61
CA LYS A 281 25.46 1.80 12.72
C LYS A 281 26.01 3.13 13.21
N PRO A 282 26.49 3.99 12.30
CA PRO A 282 26.93 5.35 12.64
C PRO A 282 25.76 6.33 12.79
N VAL A 283 24.51 5.86 12.78
CA VAL A 283 23.29 6.67 12.73
C VAL A 283 22.14 6.00 13.47
N CYS A 284 21.37 6.81 14.20
CA CYS A 284 20.06 6.44 14.73
C CYS A 284 19.08 7.59 14.48
N SER A 285 17.93 7.26 13.91
CA SER A 285 16.90 8.23 13.56
C SER A 285 15.57 7.95 14.28
N MET A 286 14.86 9.02 14.60
CA MET A 286 13.48 9.03 15.07
C MET A 286 12.63 9.91 14.16
N LEU A 287 11.40 9.47 13.89
CA LEU A 287 10.43 10.23 13.11
C LEU A 287 9.24 10.64 13.98
N ILE A 288 8.88 11.92 13.95
CA ILE A 288 7.72 12.46 14.65
C ILE A 288 6.72 12.99 13.62
N HIS A 289 5.51 12.44 13.64
CA HIS A 289 4.42 12.83 12.77
C HIS A 289 3.24 13.42 13.57
N PRO A 290 3.28 14.73 13.90
CA PRO A 290 2.31 15.33 14.82
C PRO A 290 1.05 15.86 14.13
N GLY A 291 1.14 16.18 12.83
CA GLY A 291 0.05 16.77 12.06
C GLY A 291 0.51 17.26 10.69
N SER A 292 -0.36 17.96 9.97
CA SER A 292 -0.11 18.41 8.60
C SER A 292 0.35 19.86 8.50
N LYS A 293 0.19 20.69 9.55
CA LYS A 293 0.52 22.12 9.48
C LYS A 293 1.98 22.35 9.86
N ILE A 294 2.67 23.20 9.10
CA ILE A 294 4.06 23.57 9.37
C ILE A 294 4.21 24.21 10.77
N SER A 295 3.23 25.02 11.20
CA SER A 295 3.24 25.63 12.53
C SER A 295 3.24 24.59 13.66
N GLU A 296 2.50 23.48 13.49
CA GLU A 296 2.48 22.38 14.46
C GLU A 296 3.87 21.74 14.57
N HIS A 297 4.61 21.62 13.45
CA HIS A 297 5.95 21.04 13.46
C HIS A 297 6.95 21.89 14.24
N SER A 298 6.89 23.22 14.08
CA SER A 298 7.74 24.14 14.85
C SER A 298 7.44 24.10 16.35
N THR A 299 6.15 24.04 16.74
CA THR A 299 5.77 23.88 18.14
C THR A 299 6.35 22.59 18.74
N VAL A 300 6.22 21.47 18.02
CA VAL A 300 6.75 20.18 18.47
C VAL A 300 8.28 20.21 18.57
N ARG A 301 8.98 20.84 17.61
CA ARG A 301 10.42 21.02 17.67
C ARG A 301 10.86 21.68 18.97
N THR A 302 10.28 22.84 19.30
CA THR A 302 10.64 23.58 20.53
C THR A 302 10.37 22.77 21.79
N LYS A 303 9.30 21.98 21.83
CA LYS A 303 9.01 21.10 22.97
C LYS A 303 10.03 19.97 23.12
N VAL A 304 10.42 19.34 22.00
CA VAL A 304 11.43 18.27 22.00
C VAL A 304 12.81 18.83 22.40
N GLU A 305 13.18 20.02 21.90
CA GLU A 305 14.42 20.73 22.30
C GLU A 305 14.46 20.93 23.81
N LYS A 306 13.41 21.55 24.40
CA LYS A 306 13.31 21.77 25.84
C LYS A 306 13.35 20.47 26.64
N PHE A 307 12.67 19.42 26.16
CA PHE A 307 12.68 18.12 26.83
C PHE A 307 14.08 17.50 26.86
N LEU A 308 14.82 17.53 25.74
CA LEU A 308 16.19 17.01 25.67
C LEU A 308 17.17 17.83 26.52
N GLU A 309 16.99 19.15 26.62
CA GLU A 309 17.74 20.00 27.55
C GLU A 309 17.50 19.60 29.01
N GLY A 310 16.24 19.31 29.36
CA GLY A 310 15.87 18.75 30.66
C GLY A 310 16.55 17.40 30.93
N VAL A 311 16.48 16.47 29.98
CA VAL A 311 17.15 15.16 30.07
C VAL A 311 18.66 15.33 30.30
N LYS A 312 19.32 16.23 29.56
CA LYS A 312 20.75 16.49 29.75
C LYS A 312 21.07 17.00 31.15
N THR A 313 20.24 17.92 31.66
CA THR A 313 20.40 18.48 33.01
C THR A 313 20.23 17.38 34.08
N ASP A 314 19.21 16.55 33.93
CA ASP A 314 18.91 15.44 34.84
C ASP A 314 19.97 14.33 34.80
N LEU A 315 20.58 14.08 33.64
CA LEU A 315 21.72 13.15 33.50
C LEU A 315 22.95 13.64 34.28
N ILE A 316 23.24 14.95 34.23
CA ILE A 316 24.35 15.56 34.98
C ILE A 316 24.06 15.55 36.48
N ALA A 317 22.80 15.79 36.86
CA ALA A 317 22.37 15.80 38.25
C ALA A 317 22.19 14.40 38.87
N ASN A 318 22.33 13.32 38.11
CA ASN A 318 22.02 11.95 38.52
C ASN A 318 20.59 11.80 39.06
N SER A 319 19.61 12.36 38.35
CA SER A 319 18.19 12.29 38.72
C SER A 319 17.68 10.84 38.76
N SER A 320 17.20 10.41 39.93
CA SER A 320 16.63 9.06 40.12
C SER A 320 15.34 8.85 39.33
N THR A 321 14.55 9.91 39.12
CA THR A 321 13.34 9.86 38.29
C THR A 321 13.69 9.57 36.83
N LEU A 322 14.66 10.30 36.26
CA LEU A 322 15.09 10.06 34.88
C LEU A 322 15.70 8.66 34.72
N GLU A 323 16.51 8.22 35.68
CA GLU A 323 17.09 6.87 35.65
C GLU A 323 16.00 5.80 35.64
N PHE A 324 14.94 5.96 36.45
CA PHE A 324 13.79 5.07 36.44
C PHE A 324 13.10 5.03 35.07
N ASP A 325 12.83 6.20 34.45
CA ASP A 325 12.17 6.24 33.15
C ASP A 325 13.05 5.68 32.00
N LEU A 326 14.36 5.87 32.07
CA LEU A 326 15.31 5.25 31.12
C LEU A 326 15.38 3.74 31.33
N ARG A 327 15.30 3.26 32.57
CA ARG A 327 15.29 1.83 32.89
C ARG A 327 14.01 1.16 32.38
N ASP A 328 12.85 1.80 32.55
CA ASP A 328 11.57 1.35 31.95
C ASP A 328 11.71 1.19 30.42
N ALA A 329 12.24 2.20 29.73
CA ALA A 329 12.46 2.12 28.28
C ALA A 329 13.46 1.00 27.88
N TRP A 330 14.51 0.80 28.67
CA TRP A 330 15.49 -0.27 28.44
C TRP A 330 14.88 -1.66 28.66
N GLU A 331 14.12 -1.85 29.74
CA GLU A 331 13.44 -3.11 30.02
C GLU A 331 12.47 -3.48 28.90
N GLU A 332 11.68 -2.52 28.41
CA GLU A 332 10.76 -2.74 27.28
C GLU A 332 11.49 -3.13 25.98
N LEU A 333 12.63 -2.51 25.68
CA LEU A 333 13.44 -2.86 24.51
C LEU A 333 14.13 -4.23 24.68
N SER A 334 14.57 -4.57 25.90
CA SER A 334 15.22 -5.85 26.21
C SER A 334 14.34 -7.07 25.93
N LYS A 335 13.00 -6.92 26.02
CA LYS A 335 12.02 -7.97 25.70
C LYS A 335 12.04 -8.42 24.24
N THR A 336 12.53 -7.57 23.33
CA THR A 336 12.61 -7.86 21.89
C THR A 336 14.05 -7.83 21.35
N LYS A 337 15.01 -7.27 22.11
CA LYS A 337 16.44 -7.25 21.83
C LYS A 337 17.18 -7.91 23.00
N SER A 338 17.28 -9.24 22.97
CA SER A 338 17.85 -10.02 24.08
C SER A 338 19.34 -9.75 24.32
N ASP A 339 20.05 -9.25 23.31
CA ASP A 339 21.46 -8.90 23.32
C ASP A 339 21.70 -7.38 23.47
N ILE A 340 20.68 -6.62 23.90
CA ILE A 340 20.82 -5.19 24.20
C ILE A 340 21.93 -4.97 25.24
N LYS A 341 22.70 -3.89 25.06
CA LYS A 341 23.77 -3.55 26.00
C LYS A 341 23.24 -3.37 27.42
N PRO A 342 24.02 -3.76 28.46
CA PRO A 342 23.61 -3.58 29.84
C PRO A 342 23.26 -2.13 30.15
N PHE A 343 22.23 -1.93 30.97
CA PHE A 343 21.72 -0.60 31.31
C PHE A 343 22.82 0.34 31.83
N GLU A 344 23.73 -0.15 32.66
CA GLU A 344 24.83 0.64 33.22
C GLU A 344 25.81 1.15 32.12
N GLU A 345 26.04 0.37 31.07
CA GLU A 345 26.86 0.81 29.93
C GLU A 345 26.15 1.89 29.11
N ILE A 346 24.85 1.73 28.91
CA ILE A 346 24.00 2.73 28.24
C ILE A 346 23.97 4.03 29.03
N MET A 347 23.78 3.97 30.35
CA MET A 347 23.81 5.16 31.21
C MET A 347 25.15 5.87 31.15
N ARG A 348 26.26 5.14 31.14
CA ARG A 348 27.60 5.73 30.96
C ARG A 348 27.72 6.42 29.60
N PHE A 349 27.27 5.79 28.52
CA PHE A 349 27.27 6.38 27.18
C PHE A 349 26.45 7.67 27.13
N LEU A 350 25.23 7.65 27.68
CA LEU A 350 24.33 8.81 27.72
C LEU A 350 24.97 10.01 28.44
N ARG A 351 25.74 9.76 29.51
CA ARG A 351 26.40 10.81 30.30
C ARG A 351 27.66 11.36 29.65
N ALA A 352 28.48 10.51 29.03
CA ALA A 352 29.84 10.87 28.62
C ALA A 352 30.04 11.01 27.11
N ASP A 353 29.37 10.16 26.32
CA ASP A 353 29.76 9.90 24.92
C ASP A 353 28.64 10.23 23.92
N MET A 354 27.43 10.56 24.40
CA MET A 354 26.27 10.81 23.54
C MET A 354 26.48 12.02 22.62
N PRO A 355 26.42 11.85 21.29
CA PRO A 355 26.47 12.98 20.37
C PRO A 355 25.27 13.92 20.53
N SER A 356 25.38 15.14 20.01
CA SER A 356 24.24 16.05 19.96
C SER A 356 23.11 15.49 19.09
N VAL A 357 21.87 15.62 19.55
CA VAL A 357 20.68 15.24 18.78
C VAL A 357 20.35 16.34 17.78
N ASN A 358 20.35 16.01 16.49
CA ASN A 358 19.98 16.91 15.41
C ASN A 358 18.47 16.88 15.20
N ILE A 359 17.77 17.98 15.45
CA ILE A 359 16.32 18.07 15.26
C ILE A 359 16.00 18.86 13.99
N THR A 360 15.38 18.21 13.02
CA THR A 360 15.07 18.81 11.73
C THR A 360 13.58 18.78 11.43
N VAL A 361 13.04 19.93 11.03
CA VAL A 361 11.67 20.04 10.51
C VAL A 361 11.69 19.92 8.99
N LEU A 362 11.05 18.87 8.48
CA LEU A 362 10.86 18.64 7.04
C LEU A 362 9.55 19.27 6.57
N ASN A 363 9.67 20.29 5.73
CA ASN A 363 8.55 20.96 5.07
C ASN A 363 8.86 21.19 3.59
N SER A 364 7.89 21.71 2.83
CA SER A 364 8.02 21.95 1.39
C SER A 364 9.09 22.98 0.99
N LYS A 365 9.66 23.71 1.95
CA LYS A 365 10.74 24.68 1.76
C LYS A 365 12.10 24.17 2.25
N THR A 366 12.15 23.00 2.89
CA THR A 366 13.43 22.44 3.33
C THR A 366 14.26 22.10 2.08
N PRO A 367 15.53 22.53 2.01
CA PRO A 367 16.39 22.20 0.88
C PRO A 367 16.37 20.70 0.63
N GLU A 368 16.07 20.34 -0.61
CA GLU A 368 16.22 18.98 -1.09
C GLU A 368 17.66 18.53 -0.77
N GLY A 369 17.80 17.48 0.06
CA GLY A 369 19.10 16.84 0.33
C GLY A 369 19.62 17.01 1.74
N SER A 370 18.77 17.35 2.70
CA SER A 370 19.12 17.27 4.13
C SER A 370 19.62 15.86 4.44
N VAL A 371 20.90 15.75 4.85
CA VAL A 371 21.57 14.48 5.07
C VAL A 371 21.41 14.07 6.53
N TYR A 372 20.84 12.88 6.76
CA TYR A 372 20.63 12.27 8.08
C TYR A 372 21.36 10.91 8.16
N ASP A 373 22.52 10.79 7.52
CA ASP A 373 23.24 9.53 7.36
C ASP A 373 24.18 9.18 8.53
N LYS A 374 24.35 10.12 9.48
CA LYS A 374 25.20 10.00 10.66
C LYS A 374 24.58 10.66 11.88
N GLY A 375 24.98 10.23 13.06
CA GLY A 375 24.60 10.83 14.33
C GLY A 375 23.17 10.48 14.78
N LEU A 376 22.70 11.24 15.76
CA LEU A 376 21.35 11.14 16.33
C LEU A 376 20.44 12.13 15.61
N ASN A 377 19.40 11.66 14.94
CA ASN A 377 18.51 12.51 14.16
C ASN A 377 17.06 12.37 14.61
N ILE A 378 16.42 13.47 14.96
CA ILE A 378 14.96 13.54 15.15
C ILE A 378 14.39 14.35 13.99
N VAL A 379 13.57 13.71 13.18
CA VAL A 379 12.91 14.33 12.03
C VAL A 379 11.45 14.56 12.34
N ILE A 380 10.99 15.79 12.17
CA ILE A 380 9.60 16.20 12.45
C ILE A 380 8.97 16.63 11.12
N GLY A 381 7.79 16.10 10.79
CA GLY A 381 7.15 16.53 9.56
C GLY A 381 5.72 16.05 9.34
N GLY A 382 5.22 16.42 8.17
CA GLY A 382 3.85 16.17 7.72
C GLY A 382 3.80 15.37 6.42
N ASN A 383 3.07 15.89 5.44
CA ASN A 383 2.96 15.27 4.11
C ASN A 383 4.30 15.17 3.36
N THR A 384 5.26 16.04 3.67
CA THR A 384 6.61 16.02 3.07
C THR A 384 7.42 14.78 3.50
N LEU A 385 6.99 14.06 4.55
CA LEU A 385 7.53 12.75 4.94
C LEU A 385 7.00 11.60 4.06
N GLY A 386 6.23 11.93 3.02
CA GLY A 386 5.64 10.99 2.08
C GLY A 386 6.65 10.40 1.08
N ARG A 387 6.17 10.14 -0.14
CA ARG A 387 6.82 9.29 -1.15
C ARG A 387 8.30 9.60 -1.37
N GLY A 388 9.09 8.53 -1.50
CA GLY A 388 10.52 8.57 -1.84
C GLY A 388 11.51 8.94 -0.72
N VAL A 389 11.09 9.54 0.40
CA VAL A 389 12.02 9.82 1.50
C VAL A 389 12.37 8.53 2.26
N THR A 390 13.66 8.33 2.54
CA THR A 390 14.20 7.25 3.38
C THR A 390 15.00 7.86 4.53
N PHE A 391 14.93 7.23 5.70
CA PHE A 391 15.60 7.69 6.92
C PHE A 391 16.59 6.61 7.37
N PRO A 392 17.91 6.83 7.21
CA PRO A 392 18.91 5.88 7.66
C PRO A 392 18.80 5.60 9.16
N GLY A 393 18.92 4.34 9.55
CA GLY A 393 18.86 3.90 10.95
C GLY A 393 17.59 4.31 11.70
N LEU A 394 16.43 4.40 11.04
CA LEU A 394 15.16 4.73 11.69
C LEU A 394 14.72 3.61 12.65
N GLN A 395 14.72 3.89 13.95
CA GLN A 395 14.31 2.93 14.99
C GLN A 395 13.00 3.31 15.67
N ILE A 396 12.71 4.59 15.83
CA ILE A 396 11.54 5.04 16.58
C ILE A 396 10.65 5.92 15.73
N VAL A 397 9.36 5.60 15.69
CA VAL A 397 8.33 6.43 15.08
C VAL A 397 7.32 6.83 16.14
N TYR A 398 7.04 8.12 16.24
CA TYR A 398 5.94 8.65 17.01
C TYR A 398 4.90 9.24 16.04
N TYR A 399 3.69 8.71 16.07
CA TYR A 399 2.63 9.03 15.12
C TYR A 399 1.32 9.34 15.87
N CYS A 400 0.94 10.61 15.92
CA CYS A 400 -0.34 11.03 16.52
C CYS A 400 -1.23 11.79 15.52
N ARG A 401 -0.88 11.76 14.23
CA ARG A 401 -1.65 12.45 13.18
C ARG A 401 -2.96 11.72 12.90
N SER A 402 -4.07 12.42 13.06
CA SER A 402 -5.39 11.99 12.59
C SER A 402 -5.86 12.80 11.38
N ALA A 403 -6.64 12.16 10.52
CA ALA A 403 -7.33 12.79 9.39
C ALA A 403 -8.84 12.57 9.53
N LYS A 404 -9.65 13.56 9.13
CA LYS A 404 -11.12 13.43 9.16
C LYS A 404 -11.64 12.30 8.28
N THR A 405 -10.96 12.06 7.15
CA THR A 405 -11.26 10.97 6.22
C THR A 405 -9.94 10.36 5.79
N PRO A 406 -9.43 9.35 6.52
CA PRO A 406 -8.22 8.64 6.14
C PRO A 406 -8.34 8.05 4.73
N GLN A 407 -7.20 7.94 4.04
CA GLN A 407 -7.10 7.26 2.75
C GLN A 407 -6.07 6.13 2.91
N ALA A 408 -6.43 4.92 2.48
CA ALA A 408 -5.60 3.73 2.66
C ALA A 408 -4.23 3.89 1.99
N ASP A 409 -4.20 4.35 0.74
CA ASP A 409 -2.96 4.63 0.00
C ASP A 409 -2.04 5.61 0.74
N THR A 410 -2.61 6.68 1.29
CA THR A 410 -1.89 7.75 1.99
C THR A 410 -1.34 7.26 3.32
N SER A 411 -2.09 6.44 4.05
CA SER A 411 -1.61 5.78 5.27
C SER A 411 -0.35 4.96 5.00
N TRP A 412 -0.34 4.16 3.94
CA TRP A 412 0.82 3.35 3.56
C TRP A 412 2.00 4.18 3.08
N GLN A 413 1.74 5.29 2.39
CA GLN A 413 2.81 6.24 2.03
C GLN A 413 3.47 6.87 3.26
N HIS A 414 2.84 6.90 4.44
CA HIS A 414 3.47 7.38 5.66
C HIS A 414 4.22 6.28 6.44
N ALA A 415 4.14 5.01 6.01
CA ALA A 415 4.76 3.88 6.70
C ALA A 415 6.28 3.81 6.47
N ARG A 416 6.98 4.88 6.84
CA ARG A 416 8.45 5.05 6.68
C ARG A 416 9.27 4.14 7.57
N MET A 417 8.64 3.53 8.58
CA MET A 417 9.24 2.52 9.46
C MET A 417 9.59 1.21 8.73
N PHE A 418 9.04 1.00 7.54
CA PHE A 418 9.30 -0.22 6.78
C PHE A 418 10.69 -0.17 6.10
N GLY A 419 11.09 -1.19 5.34
CA GLY A 419 12.40 -1.23 4.65
C GLY A 419 13.38 -2.33 5.07
N TYR A 420 14.67 -2.02 5.18
CA TYR A 420 15.72 -2.99 5.61
C TYR A 420 16.65 -2.41 6.68
N ASP A 421 16.84 -1.09 6.69
CA ASP A 421 17.86 -0.41 7.49
C ASP A 421 17.43 -0.11 8.94
N ARG A 422 17.04 -1.15 9.69
CA ARG A 422 16.72 -1.04 11.13
C ARG A 422 16.93 -2.35 11.88
N ASP A 423 16.96 -2.27 13.21
CA ASP A 423 17.11 -3.43 14.10
C ASP A 423 15.71 -3.85 14.58
N SER A 424 15.31 -5.09 14.30
CA SER A 424 13.97 -5.59 14.63
C SER A 424 13.67 -5.59 16.14
N GLY A 425 14.70 -5.75 16.97
CA GLY A 425 14.57 -5.72 18.42
C GLY A 425 14.40 -4.30 18.98
N LEU A 426 14.99 -3.29 18.34
CA LEU A 426 14.96 -1.90 18.83
C LEU A 426 13.78 -1.07 18.28
N CYS A 427 13.19 -1.51 17.18
CA CYS A 427 12.15 -0.76 16.49
C CYS A 427 10.89 -0.53 17.33
N ARG A 428 10.35 0.69 17.40
CA ARG A 428 9.06 0.99 18.04
C ARG A 428 8.22 2.02 17.27
N ILE A 429 6.89 1.82 17.29
CA ILE A 429 5.90 2.79 16.84
C ILE A 429 5.02 3.18 18.03
N PHE A 430 5.04 4.47 18.38
CA PHE A 430 4.18 5.07 19.40
C PHE A 430 2.99 5.73 18.72
N SER A 431 1.77 5.30 19.05
CA SER A 431 0.55 5.81 18.42
C SER A 431 -0.67 5.65 19.32
N PRO A 432 -1.66 6.57 19.26
CA PRO A 432 -2.94 6.41 19.94
C PRO A 432 -3.67 5.13 19.53
N ARG A 433 -4.42 4.54 20.46
CA ARG A 433 -5.14 3.28 20.26
C ARG A 433 -6.10 3.28 19.04
N PRO A 434 -6.89 4.33 18.76
CA PRO A 434 -7.73 4.40 17.56
C PRO A 434 -6.92 4.34 16.26
N LEU A 435 -5.72 4.93 16.23
CA LEU A 435 -4.85 4.91 15.06
C LEU A 435 -4.18 3.54 14.89
N ILE A 436 -3.78 2.89 15.98
CA ILE A 436 -3.26 1.52 15.95
C ILE A 436 -4.32 0.57 15.39
N LYS A 437 -5.56 0.64 15.90
CA LYS A 437 -6.67 -0.16 15.38
C LYS A 437 -6.86 0.05 13.88
N LEU A 438 -6.89 1.31 13.43
CA LEU A 438 -7.02 1.65 12.01
C LEU A 438 -5.88 1.06 11.17
N PHE A 439 -4.61 1.17 11.62
CA PHE A 439 -3.48 0.63 10.86
C PHE A 439 -3.47 -0.90 10.80
N ARG A 440 -3.93 -1.59 11.84
CA ARG A 440 -4.13 -3.04 11.81
C ARG A 440 -5.18 -3.44 10.78
N GLU A 441 -6.35 -2.79 10.81
CA GLU A 441 -7.43 -3.08 9.85
C GLU A 441 -7.01 -2.75 8.40
N LEU A 442 -6.23 -1.67 8.21
CA LEU A 442 -5.64 -1.35 6.92
C LEU A 442 -4.62 -2.41 6.48
N ASN A 443 -3.81 -2.95 7.40
CA ASN A 443 -2.84 -4.02 7.12
C ASN A 443 -3.55 -5.26 6.57
N ASP A 444 -4.60 -5.71 7.24
CA ASP A 444 -5.38 -6.87 6.81
C ASP A 444 -6.03 -6.63 5.45
N ALA A 445 -6.60 -5.44 5.24
CA ALA A 445 -7.18 -5.06 3.95
C ALA A 445 -6.13 -5.02 2.82
N ASN A 446 -4.91 -4.56 3.11
CA ASN A 446 -3.83 -4.53 2.13
C ASN A 446 -3.33 -5.94 1.79
N ASN A 447 -3.21 -6.83 2.77
CA ASN A 447 -2.86 -8.23 2.56
C ASN A 447 -3.92 -8.96 1.74
N ALA A 448 -5.20 -8.73 2.04
CA ALA A 448 -6.31 -9.24 1.25
C ALA A 448 -6.24 -8.77 -0.21
N LEU A 449 -5.97 -7.48 -0.43
CA LEU A 449 -5.80 -6.92 -1.77
C LEU A 449 -4.62 -7.58 -2.52
N PHE A 450 -3.47 -7.72 -1.87
CA PHE A 450 -2.29 -8.31 -2.50
C PHE A 450 -2.54 -9.77 -2.89
N GLU A 451 -3.19 -10.55 -2.02
CA GLU A 451 -3.51 -11.94 -2.34
C GLU A 451 -4.55 -12.04 -3.48
N THR A 452 -5.58 -11.18 -3.48
CA THR A 452 -6.57 -11.15 -4.56
C THR A 452 -5.92 -10.78 -5.90
N LEU A 453 -5.03 -9.79 -5.93
CA LEU A 453 -4.28 -9.43 -7.13
C LEU A 453 -3.42 -10.61 -7.62
N ARG A 454 -2.73 -11.30 -6.71
CA ARG A 454 -1.89 -12.44 -7.05
C ARG A 454 -2.68 -13.60 -7.66
N GLN A 455 -3.89 -13.85 -7.17
CA GLN A 455 -4.71 -14.99 -7.57
C GLN A 455 -5.58 -14.70 -8.80
N LYS A 456 -6.20 -13.51 -8.87
CA LYS A 456 -7.23 -13.17 -9.87
C LYS A 456 -6.88 -12.00 -10.77
N GLY A 457 -5.84 -11.24 -10.45
CA GLY A 457 -5.46 -10.04 -11.18
C GLY A 457 -6.37 -8.83 -10.94
N PRO A 458 -6.10 -7.70 -11.62
CA PRO A 458 -6.72 -6.40 -11.34
C PRO A 458 -8.22 -6.30 -11.66
N GLN A 459 -8.75 -7.20 -12.47
CA GLN A 459 -10.13 -7.09 -12.99
C GLN A 459 -11.18 -7.59 -12.00
N ALA A 460 -10.83 -8.54 -11.13
CA ALA A 460 -11.77 -9.20 -10.22
C ALA A 460 -11.67 -8.69 -8.77
N VAL A 461 -11.16 -7.46 -8.57
CA VAL A 461 -10.83 -6.94 -7.24
C VAL A 461 -12.03 -6.22 -6.62
N SER A 462 -12.48 -6.72 -5.47
CA SER A 462 -13.30 -5.95 -4.52
C SER A 462 -12.39 -5.41 -3.41
N LEU A 463 -12.29 -4.08 -3.31
CA LEU A 463 -11.40 -3.42 -2.36
C LEU A 463 -12.07 -3.26 -1.00
N LEU A 464 -11.55 -3.97 0.00
CA LEU A 464 -11.95 -3.80 1.40
C LEU A 464 -11.27 -2.57 2.02
N THR A 465 -12.03 -1.75 2.73
CA THR A 465 -11.49 -0.73 3.64
C THR A 465 -12.26 -0.69 4.97
N PRO A 466 -11.64 -0.16 6.03
CA PRO A 466 -12.32 0.10 7.29
C PRO A 466 -13.27 1.30 7.21
N LYS A 467 -14.20 1.39 8.16
CA LYS A 467 -15.15 2.49 8.30
C LYS A 467 -14.47 3.85 8.32
N GLY A 468 -15.04 4.79 7.57
CA GLY A 468 -14.53 6.16 7.50
C GLY A 468 -13.25 6.31 6.68
N THR A 469 -12.70 5.21 6.13
CA THR A 469 -11.49 5.22 5.31
C THR A 469 -11.81 4.98 3.84
N ARG A 470 -11.28 5.84 2.98
CA ARG A 470 -11.38 5.67 1.52
C ARG A 470 -10.22 4.84 0.99
N PRO A 471 -10.40 4.09 -0.11
CA PRO A 471 -9.31 3.35 -0.72
C PRO A 471 -8.24 4.28 -1.31
N THR A 472 -8.67 5.40 -1.88
CA THR A 472 -7.81 6.42 -2.50
C THR A 472 -8.55 7.77 -2.58
N ARG A 473 -7.91 8.77 -3.19
CA ARG A 473 -8.50 10.07 -3.56
C ARG A 473 -9.60 9.90 -4.62
N MET A 474 -10.73 10.58 -4.41
CA MET A 474 -11.92 10.38 -5.25
C MET A 474 -11.85 11.09 -6.61
N ASN A 475 -10.90 11.99 -6.83
CA ASN A 475 -10.80 12.72 -8.09
C ASN A 475 -10.14 11.89 -9.21
N VAL A 476 -9.55 10.74 -8.90
CA VAL A 476 -9.02 9.78 -9.89
C VAL A 476 -9.91 8.56 -10.07
N VAL A 477 -11.06 8.51 -9.41
CA VAL A 477 -12.03 7.42 -9.53
C VAL A 477 -13.31 7.99 -10.12
N MET A 478 -13.86 7.36 -11.16
CA MET A 478 -15.10 7.81 -11.78
C MET A 478 -16.27 7.50 -10.86
N LYS A 479 -16.91 8.55 -10.32
CA LYS A 479 -17.93 8.41 -9.27
C LYS A 479 -19.20 7.73 -9.73
N GLU A 480 -19.58 7.93 -10.99
CA GLU A 480 -20.82 7.40 -11.56
C GLU A 480 -20.80 5.85 -11.62
N ASP A 481 -19.61 5.27 -11.83
CA ASP A 481 -19.41 3.82 -11.92
C ASP A 481 -18.86 3.20 -10.62
N LEU A 482 -18.61 4.00 -9.59
CA LEU A 482 -18.10 3.53 -8.32
C LEU A 482 -19.26 3.08 -7.44
N MET A 483 -19.25 1.80 -7.09
CA MET A 483 -20.23 1.26 -6.16
C MET A 483 -19.58 0.84 -4.83
N VAL A 484 -20.33 1.03 -3.74
CA VAL A 484 -19.87 0.84 -2.37
C VAL A 484 -20.87 -0.04 -1.61
N ILE A 485 -20.40 -1.18 -1.11
CA ILE A 485 -21.15 -2.04 -0.19
C ILE A 485 -20.67 -1.72 1.23
N ALA A 486 -21.59 -1.29 2.08
CA ALA A 486 -21.32 -0.97 3.47
C ALA A 486 -21.71 -2.14 4.37
N GLY A 487 -20.81 -2.50 5.27
CA GLY A 487 -21.08 -3.38 6.40
C GLY A 487 -22.15 -2.79 7.32
N GLY A 488 -22.90 -3.67 7.98
CA GLY A 488 -24.06 -3.28 8.79
C GLY A 488 -25.35 -3.08 8.00
N VAL A 489 -25.29 -3.07 6.66
CA VAL A 489 -26.45 -2.89 5.78
C VAL A 489 -26.90 -4.24 5.22
N ASN A 490 -28.23 -4.41 5.10
CA ASN A 490 -28.85 -5.60 4.53
C ASN A 490 -29.03 -5.42 3.01
N TYR A 491 -28.58 -6.41 2.23
CA TYR A 491 -28.71 -6.45 0.78
C TYR A 491 -29.45 -7.73 0.36
N PHE A 492 -30.39 -7.63 -0.57
CA PHE A 492 -31.10 -8.77 -1.14
C PHE A 492 -31.52 -8.48 -2.60
N PRO A 493 -31.63 -9.49 -3.48
CA PRO A 493 -32.07 -9.30 -4.85
C PRO A 493 -33.59 -9.11 -4.93
N LEU A 494 -34.06 -8.34 -5.91
CA LEU A 494 -35.50 -8.11 -6.12
C LEU A 494 -36.14 -9.20 -6.99
N ASN A 495 -35.36 -9.78 -7.90
CA ASN A 495 -35.81 -10.70 -8.93
C ASN A 495 -34.92 -11.96 -8.99
N PRO A 496 -34.89 -12.80 -7.94
CA PRO A 496 -34.20 -14.09 -7.98
C PRO A 496 -34.88 -15.06 -8.94
N THR A 497 -34.09 -15.93 -9.57
CA THR A 497 -34.55 -16.95 -10.51
C THR A 497 -34.48 -18.35 -9.91
N HIS A 498 -35.13 -19.31 -10.57
CA HIS A 498 -35.22 -20.69 -10.08
C HIS A 498 -34.01 -21.56 -10.44
N SER A 499 -33.02 -21.04 -11.18
CA SER A 499 -31.89 -21.82 -11.69
C SER A 499 -31.07 -22.48 -10.58
N GLY A 500 -30.89 -21.80 -9.45
CA GLY A 500 -30.13 -22.31 -8.30
C GLY A 500 -30.91 -23.26 -7.38
N LEU A 501 -32.24 -23.39 -7.55
CA LEU A 501 -33.12 -24.04 -6.58
C LEU A 501 -32.70 -25.47 -6.19
N PRO A 502 -32.40 -26.40 -7.12
CA PRO A 502 -32.05 -27.78 -6.74
C PRO A 502 -30.75 -27.84 -5.93
N SER A 503 -29.76 -27.04 -6.32
CA SER A 503 -28.47 -26.97 -5.61
C SER A 503 -28.63 -26.33 -4.23
N LEU A 504 -29.43 -25.27 -4.12
CA LEU A 504 -29.70 -24.59 -2.86
C LEU A 504 -30.52 -25.47 -1.90
N ASP A 505 -31.54 -26.19 -2.39
CA ASP A 505 -32.29 -27.15 -1.57
C ASP A 505 -31.37 -28.25 -1.01
N LYS A 506 -30.37 -28.69 -1.79
CA LYS A 506 -29.36 -29.67 -1.36
C LYS A 506 -28.40 -29.10 -0.31
N GLU A 507 -27.92 -27.87 -0.49
CA GLU A 507 -26.90 -27.26 0.38
C GLU A 507 -27.49 -26.70 1.68
N LEU A 508 -28.71 -26.15 1.64
CA LEU A 508 -29.36 -25.49 2.78
C LEU A 508 -30.36 -26.39 3.50
N GLY A 509 -30.91 -27.40 2.83
CA GLY A 509 -32.06 -28.14 3.29
C GLY A 509 -33.38 -27.38 3.09
N VAL A 510 -34.49 -28.05 3.41
CA VAL A 510 -35.86 -27.52 3.26
C VAL A 510 -36.59 -27.40 4.60
N LYS A 511 -35.84 -27.15 5.67
CA LYS A 511 -36.36 -26.86 7.02
C LYS A 511 -35.68 -25.61 7.56
N ASP A 512 -36.34 -24.94 8.48
CA ASP A 512 -35.73 -23.84 9.24
C ASP A 512 -34.48 -24.34 9.98
N ASP A 513 -33.41 -23.55 9.92
CA ASP A 513 -32.13 -23.85 10.56
C ASP A 513 -31.34 -22.56 10.86
N GLU A 514 -30.53 -22.60 11.91
CA GLU A 514 -29.65 -21.51 12.33
C GLU A 514 -28.31 -22.08 12.78
N ARG A 515 -27.22 -21.70 12.12
CA ARG A 515 -25.90 -22.25 12.42
C ARG A 515 -24.77 -21.33 11.96
N ASP A 516 -23.62 -21.45 12.60
CA ASP A 516 -22.41 -20.84 12.10
C ASP A 516 -21.81 -21.71 10.99
N ILE A 517 -21.39 -21.08 9.89
CA ILE A 517 -20.75 -21.71 8.73
C ILE A 517 -19.44 -21.00 8.40
N SER A 518 -18.57 -21.69 7.65
CA SER A 518 -17.37 -21.04 7.13
C SER A 518 -17.73 -20.01 6.04
N LEU A 519 -16.88 -18.99 5.87
CA LEU A 519 -17.02 -18.06 4.75
C LEU A 519 -16.84 -18.75 3.39
N THR A 520 -16.15 -19.89 3.32
CA THR A 520 -16.06 -20.72 2.10
C THR A 520 -17.42 -21.30 1.73
N GLU A 521 -18.18 -21.79 2.72
CA GLU A 521 -19.55 -22.26 2.50
C GLU A 521 -20.48 -21.10 2.11
N ALA A 522 -20.37 -19.94 2.79
CA ALA A 522 -21.17 -18.76 2.46
C ALA A 522 -20.92 -18.30 1.01
N GLU A 523 -19.66 -18.24 0.59
CA GLU A 523 -19.28 -17.94 -0.79
C GLU A 523 -19.90 -18.94 -1.77
N LYS A 524 -19.82 -20.25 -1.49
CA LYS A 524 -20.42 -21.30 -2.31
C LYS A 524 -21.93 -21.11 -2.46
N ILE A 525 -22.65 -20.84 -1.36
CA ILE A 525 -24.09 -20.58 -1.38
C ILE A 525 -24.40 -19.36 -2.26
N LEU A 526 -23.67 -18.25 -2.08
CA LEU A 526 -23.87 -17.03 -2.86
C LEU A 526 -23.63 -17.23 -4.36
N ARG A 527 -22.65 -18.06 -4.75
CA ARG A 527 -22.38 -18.40 -6.16
C ARG A 527 -23.49 -19.23 -6.81
N LEU A 528 -24.36 -19.88 -6.03
CA LEU A 528 -25.54 -20.59 -6.54
C LEU A 528 -26.74 -19.67 -6.76
N ILE A 529 -26.71 -18.44 -6.23
CA ILE A 529 -27.78 -17.46 -6.42
C ILE A 529 -27.77 -16.99 -7.86
N SER A 530 -28.93 -17.08 -8.50
CA SER A 530 -29.17 -16.57 -9.84
C SER A 530 -30.32 -15.58 -9.78
N VAL A 531 -30.19 -14.46 -10.49
CA VAL A 531 -31.19 -13.38 -10.54
C VAL A 531 -31.39 -12.93 -11.98
N GLU A 532 -32.49 -12.23 -12.27
CA GLU A 532 -32.74 -11.67 -13.59
C GLU A 532 -31.60 -10.71 -14.01
N LYS A 533 -31.27 -10.66 -15.31
CA LYS A 533 -30.12 -9.88 -15.82
C LYS A 533 -30.17 -8.40 -15.45
N THR A 534 -31.35 -7.83 -15.33
CA THR A 534 -31.62 -6.41 -15.02
C THR A 534 -31.58 -6.11 -13.52
N ASP A 535 -31.47 -7.12 -12.66
CA ASP A 535 -31.46 -6.92 -11.22
C ASP A 535 -30.19 -6.20 -10.75
N LEU A 536 -30.34 -5.25 -9.83
CA LEU A 536 -29.22 -4.50 -9.25
C LEU A 536 -28.23 -5.41 -8.51
N TRP A 537 -28.66 -6.57 -8.05
CA TRP A 537 -27.79 -7.58 -7.46
C TRP A 537 -26.67 -8.02 -8.40
N ASN A 538 -26.92 -8.06 -9.72
CA ASN A 538 -25.90 -8.41 -10.72
C ASN A 538 -24.87 -7.31 -10.96
N GLN A 539 -25.10 -6.09 -10.46
CA GLN A 539 -24.09 -5.03 -10.53
C GLN A 539 -22.93 -5.33 -9.56
N HIS A 540 -23.07 -6.29 -8.64
CA HIS A 540 -22.03 -6.66 -7.70
C HIS A 540 -21.82 -8.16 -7.59
N SER A 541 -20.60 -8.53 -7.20
CA SER A 541 -20.31 -9.87 -6.75
C SER A 541 -20.21 -9.91 -5.22
N PHE A 542 -21.34 -10.20 -4.57
CA PHE A 542 -21.37 -10.45 -3.12
C PHE A 542 -20.48 -11.63 -2.73
N ALA A 543 -20.39 -12.65 -3.60
CA ALA A 543 -19.48 -13.77 -3.41
C ALA A 543 -18.02 -13.32 -3.40
N ASP A 544 -17.59 -12.43 -4.31
CA ASP A 544 -16.20 -11.93 -4.30
C ASP A 544 -15.93 -11.01 -3.10
N CYS A 545 -16.94 -10.31 -2.56
CA CYS A 545 -16.79 -9.56 -1.31
C CYS A 545 -16.59 -10.51 -0.11
N VAL A 546 -17.34 -11.62 -0.04
CA VAL A 546 -17.11 -12.69 0.94
C VAL A 546 -15.71 -13.28 0.76
N GLU A 547 -15.26 -13.47 -0.48
CA GLU A 547 -13.93 -13.97 -0.75
C GLU A 547 -12.83 -13.03 -0.29
N THR A 548 -12.93 -11.73 -0.55
CA THR A 548 -12.01 -10.73 0.01
C THR A 548 -12.03 -10.77 1.53
N LEU A 549 -13.22 -10.91 2.15
CA LEU A 549 -13.35 -10.99 3.61
C LEU A 549 -12.62 -12.21 4.19
N LYS A 550 -12.67 -13.37 3.53
CA LYS A 550 -11.94 -14.60 3.92
C LYS A 550 -10.45 -14.37 4.10
N LYS A 551 -9.86 -13.47 3.31
CA LYS A 551 -8.41 -13.20 3.33
C LYS A 551 -7.95 -12.43 4.57
N THR A 552 -8.88 -11.86 5.34
CA THR A 552 -8.54 -11.12 6.57
C THR A 552 -8.52 -11.97 7.83
N ALA A 553 -8.79 -13.29 7.75
CA ALA A 553 -8.76 -14.29 8.83
C ALA A 553 -9.67 -14.04 10.06
N LYS A 554 -10.40 -12.92 10.12
CA LYS A 554 -11.12 -12.44 11.31
C LYS A 554 -12.61 -12.79 11.39
N TYR A 555 -13.19 -13.27 10.30
CA TYR A 555 -14.65 -13.30 10.15
C TYR A 555 -15.17 -14.72 9.90
N ASN A 556 -16.27 -15.03 10.57
CA ASN A 556 -17.11 -16.19 10.29
C ASN A 556 -18.44 -15.74 9.67
N CYS A 557 -19.31 -16.69 9.33
CA CYS A 557 -20.66 -16.41 8.87
C CYS A 557 -21.70 -17.08 9.76
N HIS A 558 -22.72 -16.32 10.16
CA HIS A 558 -23.94 -16.86 10.75
C HIS A 558 -24.99 -17.05 9.65
N LEU A 559 -25.43 -18.29 9.43
CA LEU A 559 -26.43 -18.65 8.44
C LEU A 559 -27.79 -18.83 9.11
N VAL A 560 -28.81 -18.17 8.56
CA VAL A 560 -30.21 -18.30 8.97
C VAL A 560 -31.01 -18.82 7.78
N VAL A 561 -31.59 -20.00 7.89
CA VAL A 561 -32.44 -20.61 6.86
C VAL A 561 -33.89 -20.56 7.34
N ARG A 562 -34.77 -19.97 6.52
CA ARG A 562 -36.22 -19.97 6.75
C ARG A 562 -36.95 -20.52 5.55
N THR A 563 -37.87 -21.46 5.77
CA THR A 563 -38.64 -22.10 4.71
C THR A 563 -40.13 -21.74 4.77
N ASP A 564 -40.84 -22.09 3.70
CA ASP A 564 -42.29 -21.90 3.57
C ASP A 564 -42.79 -20.47 3.82
N ARG A 565 -41.92 -19.48 3.54
CA ARG A 565 -42.26 -18.05 3.68
C ARG A 565 -43.19 -17.61 2.55
N SER A 566 -44.16 -16.76 2.89
CA SER A 566 -45.17 -16.24 1.95
C SER A 566 -45.05 -14.71 1.89
N ILE A 567 -44.12 -14.22 1.07
CA ILE A 567 -43.74 -12.79 0.94
C ILE A 567 -44.03 -12.33 -0.48
N SER A 568 -44.55 -11.12 -0.65
CA SER A 568 -44.82 -10.54 -1.98
C SER A 568 -43.56 -10.01 -2.65
N LYS A 569 -43.48 -10.13 -3.98
CA LYS A 569 -42.40 -9.54 -4.79
C LYS A 569 -42.50 -8.01 -4.73
N GLY A 570 -41.36 -7.32 -4.71
CA GLY A 570 -41.31 -5.84 -4.83
C GLY A 570 -41.78 -5.03 -3.61
N THR A 571 -41.90 -5.62 -2.43
CA THR A 571 -42.32 -4.90 -1.20
C THR A 571 -41.28 -3.94 -0.64
N GLY A 572 -40.03 -3.99 -1.14
CA GLY A 572 -38.90 -3.23 -0.60
C GLY A 572 -38.37 -3.77 0.75
N THR A 573 -38.95 -4.87 1.28
CA THR A 573 -38.49 -5.51 2.51
C THR A 573 -38.60 -7.03 2.41
N LEU A 574 -37.51 -7.73 2.72
CA LEU A 574 -37.48 -9.19 2.75
C LEU A 574 -37.56 -9.74 4.18
N LEU A 575 -36.71 -9.25 5.07
CA LEU A 575 -36.57 -9.80 6.43
C LEU A 575 -37.81 -9.57 7.28
N SER A 576 -38.20 -10.61 8.03
CA SER A 576 -39.14 -10.50 9.15
C SER A 576 -38.57 -9.58 10.25
N PRO A 577 -39.41 -8.98 11.12
CA PRO A 577 -38.93 -8.20 12.26
C PRO A 577 -37.94 -8.97 13.14
N THR A 578 -38.23 -10.25 13.41
CA THR A 578 -37.39 -11.14 14.21
C THR A 578 -36.04 -11.40 13.56
N ASP A 579 -36.00 -11.72 12.27
CA ASP A 579 -34.72 -12.01 11.60
C ASP A 579 -33.89 -10.72 11.39
N ARG A 580 -34.56 -9.57 11.23
CA ARG A 580 -33.89 -8.27 11.22
C ARG A 580 -33.23 -7.98 12.56
N GLU A 581 -33.94 -8.18 13.67
CA GLU A 581 -33.43 -8.02 15.03
C GLU A 581 -32.30 -9.00 15.32
N LEU A 582 -32.44 -10.27 14.93
CA LEU A 582 -31.37 -11.27 15.03
C LEU A 582 -30.09 -10.79 14.33
N GLY A 583 -30.20 -10.28 13.10
CA GLY A 583 -29.07 -9.72 12.37
C GLY A 583 -28.39 -8.54 13.06
N THR A 584 -29.06 -7.80 13.95
CA THR A 584 -28.45 -6.69 14.72
C THR A 584 -27.58 -7.16 15.90
N HIS A 585 -27.75 -8.40 16.36
CA HIS A 585 -26.92 -8.99 17.41
C HIS A 585 -25.54 -9.40 16.87
N PHE A 586 -25.41 -9.58 15.54
CA PHE A 586 -24.18 -9.94 14.86
C PHE A 586 -23.62 -8.73 14.11
N ASN A 587 -22.65 -8.05 14.74
CA ASN A 587 -21.96 -6.89 14.16
C ASN A 587 -20.51 -7.19 13.77
N ASP A 588 -19.95 -8.31 14.25
CA ASP A 588 -18.55 -8.71 14.07
C ASP A 588 -18.36 -9.81 13.01
N ARG A 589 -19.42 -10.22 12.31
CA ARG A 589 -19.42 -11.35 11.38
C ARG A 589 -20.39 -11.16 10.22
N LEU A 590 -20.24 -11.97 9.18
CA LEU A 590 -21.18 -12.01 8.06
C LEU A 590 -22.49 -12.66 8.52
N VAL A 591 -23.62 -12.07 8.21
CA VAL A 591 -24.93 -12.71 8.38
C VAL A 591 -25.51 -13.01 7.00
N LEU A 592 -25.81 -14.28 6.74
CA LEU A 592 -26.48 -14.73 5.53
C LEU A 592 -27.83 -15.31 5.91
N THR A 593 -28.91 -14.66 5.50
CA THR A 593 -30.28 -15.14 5.71
C THR A 593 -30.83 -15.66 4.38
N MET A 594 -31.20 -16.92 4.33
CA MET A 594 -31.75 -17.59 3.16
C MET A 594 -33.23 -17.86 3.37
N TYR A 595 -34.08 -17.22 2.56
CA TYR A 595 -35.53 -17.45 2.59
C TYR A 595 -35.96 -18.30 1.40
N ARG A 596 -36.54 -19.47 1.68
CA ARG A 596 -37.25 -20.27 0.68
C ARG A 596 -38.71 -19.84 0.65
N LEU A 597 -39.08 -19.07 -0.36
CA LEU A 597 -40.45 -18.61 -0.55
C LEU A 597 -41.29 -19.71 -1.20
N LYS A 598 -42.59 -19.74 -0.90
CA LYS A 598 -43.56 -20.61 -1.60
C LYS A 598 -43.68 -20.25 -3.10
N GLY A 599 -43.47 -18.98 -3.43
CA GLY A 599 -43.48 -18.46 -4.79
C GLY A 599 -44.89 -18.35 -5.39
N GLU A 600 -45.89 -17.96 -4.60
CA GLU A 600 -47.29 -17.82 -5.03
C GLU A 600 -47.45 -16.74 -6.12
N ALA A 601 -48.13 -17.07 -7.22
CA ALA A 601 -48.39 -16.13 -8.31
C ALA A 601 -49.24 -14.93 -7.88
N SER A 602 -50.16 -15.12 -6.92
CA SER A 602 -50.94 -14.04 -6.30
C SER A 602 -50.08 -12.97 -5.62
N LYS A 603 -48.82 -13.31 -5.34
CA LYS A 603 -47.81 -12.47 -4.69
C LYS A 603 -46.72 -11.99 -5.66
N GLY A 604 -46.91 -12.17 -6.97
CA GLY A 604 -46.02 -11.69 -8.02
C GLY A 604 -44.88 -12.65 -8.40
N TRP A 605 -44.99 -13.93 -8.03
CA TRP A 605 -44.02 -14.99 -8.36
C TRP A 605 -44.58 -15.95 -9.43
N GLU A 606 -43.93 -17.10 -9.64
CA GLU A 606 -44.22 -18.03 -10.76
C GLU A 606 -44.83 -19.38 -10.31
N ASP A 607 -45.58 -19.41 -9.21
CA ASP A 607 -46.16 -20.62 -8.57
C ASP A 607 -45.12 -21.75 -8.33
N ARG A 608 -43.88 -21.35 -8.04
CA ARG A 608 -42.76 -22.25 -7.78
C ARG A 608 -41.87 -21.71 -6.67
N PRO A 609 -41.33 -22.56 -5.77
CA PRO A 609 -40.41 -22.10 -4.75
C PRO A 609 -39.19 -21.37 -5.31
N VAL A 610 -38.74 -20.35 -4.58
CA VAL A 610 -37.55 -19.56 -4.92
C VAL A 610 -36.77 -19.24 -3.65
N TRP A 611 -35.44 -19.26 -3.75
CA TRP A 611 -34.55 -18.82 -2.68
C TRP A 611 -34.21 -17.35 -2.86
N VAL A 612 -34.36 -16.58 -1.79
CA VAL A 612 -33.96 -15.17 -1.75
C VAL A 612 -32.92 -14.99 -0.63
N PRO A 613 -31.68 -14.62 -0.97
CA PRO A 613 -30.67 -14.32 0.04
C PRO A 613 -30.85 -12.91 0.57
N ASN A 614 -30.54 -12.71 1.84
CA ASN A 614 -30.23 -11.43 2.44
C ASN A 614 -28.85 -11.52 3.07
N ILE A 615 -27.96 -10.62 2.71
CA ILE A 615 -26.58 -10.58 3.20
C ILE A 615 -26.34 -9.28 3.98
N LYS A 616 -25.71 -9.40 5.15
CA LYS A 616 -25.22 -8.28 5.97
C LYS A 616 -23.76 -8.54 6.32
N PHE A 617 -22.85 -7.73 5.75
CA PHE A 617 -21.43 -7.80 6.10
C PHE A 617 -21.16 -7.25 7.51
N PRO A 618 -20.05 -7.66 8.15
CA PRO A 618 -19.66 -7.14 9.47
C PRO A 618 -19.64 -5.61 9.50
N ASP A 619 -20.08 -5.03 10.61
CA ASP A 619 -20.12 -3.59 10.80
C ASP A 619 -18.74 -2.98 10.61
N GLY A 620 -18.70 -1.86 9.88
CA GLY A 620 -17.47 -1.11 9.66
C GLY A 620 -16.54 -1.67 8.58
N THR A 621 -16.96 -2.69 7.84
CA THR A 621 -16.34 -3.07 6.57
C THR A 621 -16.94 -2.27 5.41
N TYR A 622 -16.15 -1.91 4.41
CA TYR A 622 -16.62 -1.26 3.18
C TYR A 622 -15.94 -1.91 1.98
N PHE A 623 -16.71 -2.28 0.98
CA PHE A 623 -16.20 -2.84 -0.27
C PHE A 623 -16.40 -1.85 -1.40
N TYR A 624 -15.34 -1.56 -2.14
CA TYR A 624 -15.36 -0.67 -3.30
C TYR A 624 -15.13 -1.48 -4.56
N TYR A 625 -15.95 -1.21 -5.57
CA TYR A 625 -15.91 -1.86 -6.87
C TYR A 625 -16.25 -0.89 -7.99
N GLN A 626 -15.59 -1.02 -9.13
CA GLN A 626 -15.87 -0.23 -10.33
C GLN A 626 -16.65 -1.06 -11.35
N LEU A 627 -17.84 -0.59 -11.72
CA LEU A 627 -18.82 -1.34 -12.50
C LEU A 627 -18.45 -1.61 -13.95
N LYS A 628 -17.61 -0.74 -14.52
CA LYS A 628 -17.17 -0.77 -15.92
C LYS A 628 -15.74 -0.30 -16.03
#